data_AF-A0A7J2TWX9-F1
#
_entry.id   AF-A0A7J2TWX9-F1
#
_cell.length_a   1.000
_cell.length_b   1.000
_cell.length_c   1.000
_cell.angle_alpha   90.00
_cell.angle_beta   90.00
_cell.angle_gamma   90.00
#
_symmetry.space_group_name_H-M   'P 1'
#
loop_
_entity.id
_entity.type
_entity.pdbx_description
1 polymer ?
#
loop_
_entity_poly.entity_id
_entity_poly.type
_entity_poly.pdbx_seq_one_letter_code
_entity_poly.pdbx_strand_id
1 'polypeptide(L)'
;MLRVLALGTSLLAVAEYENCVLGKDGLGERGKRAEDVGKEVGVELKKSIDSNACLDKFMADQILVFAALANGISEFTIEEFTEHVETNILTCEKILNVNFERMDNKVRVKGIGFSF
;
A
#
# COMPACT_ATOMS: atom_id res chain seq x y z
N MET A 1 25.98 27.34 11.66
CA MET A 1 26.49 25.96 11.48
C MET A 1 25.39 25.00 11.90
N LEU A 2 24.58 24.51 10.97
CA LEU A 2 23.50 23.55 11.28
C LEU A 2 24.15 22.18 11.54
N ARG A 3 23.95 21.63 12.75
CA ARG A 3 24.28 20.23 13.07
C ARG A 3 23.12 19.36 12.58
N VAL A 4 23.36 18.59 11.53
CA VAL A 4 22.48 17.48 11.13
C VAL A 4 22.81 16.28 12.01
N LEU A 5 21.82 15.76 12.74
CA LEU A 5 22.00 14.68 13.73
C LEU A 5 21.85 13.26 13.15
N ALA A 6 21.43 13.12 11.88
CA ALA A 6 21.31 11.83 11.19
C ALA A 6 22.01 11.88 9.82
N LEU A 7 23.06 11.07 9.65
CA LEU A 7 23.68 10.81 8.36
C LEU A 7 22.86 9.73 7.65
N GLY A 8 21.91 10.14 6.80
CA GLY A 8 21.09 9.24 6.00
C GLY A 8 20.67 9.91 4.71
N THR A 9 20.45 9.11 3.66
CA THR A 9 19.83 9.56 2.41
C THR A 9 18.62 8.68 2.16
N SER A 10 17.59 9.24 1.51
CA SER A 10 16.43 8.48 1.06
C SER A 10 16.05 8.92 -0.34
N LEU A 11 15.37 8.02 -1.05
CA LEU A 11 14.77 8.28 -2.35
C LEU A 11 13.30 7.87 -2.24
N LEU A 12 12.40 8.71 -2.75
CA LEU A 12 11.01 8.37 -2.98
C LEU A 12 10.73 8.54 -4.47
N ALA A 13 10.25 7.49 -5.11
CA ALA A 13 9.74 7.53 -6.47
C ALA A 13 8.22 7.38 -6.45
N VAL A 14 7.55 8.16 -7.28
CA VAL A 14 6.09 8.24 -7.34
C VAL A 14 5.64 8.13 -8.79
N ALA A 15 4.63 7.31 -9.04
CA ALA A 15 3.88 7.27 -10.29
C ALA A 15 2.47 7.83 -10.03
N GLU A 16 2.18 8.97 -10.64
CA GLU A 16 0.89 9.67 -10.51
C GLU A 16 -0.02 9.34 -11.69
N TYR A 17 -1.23 8.89 -11.39
CA TYR A 17 -2.33 8.66 -12.34
C TYR A 17 -3.50 9.58 -12.00
N GLU A 18 -4.52 9.61 -12.85
CA GLU A 18 -5.70 10.46 -12.65
C GLU A 18 -6.40 10.22 -11.30
N ASN A 19 -6.50 8.96 -10.87
CA ASN A 19 -7.26 8.55 -9.69
C ASN A 19 -6.44 7.71 -8.68
N CYS A 20 -5.13 7.58 -8.89
CA CYS A 20 -4.27 6.68 -8.13
C CYS A 20 -2.85 7.23 -8.06
N VAL A 21 -2.16 6.96 -6.96
CA VAL A 21 -0.73 7.25 -6.79
C VAL A 21 -0.06 5.98 -6.29
N LEU A 22 1.00 5.53 -6.98
CA LEU A 22 1.85 4.43 -6.53
C LEU A 22 3.20 4.98 -6.08
N GLY A 23 3.68 4.52 -4.93
CA GLY A 23 4.92 5.02 -4.34
C GLY A 23 5.88 3.90 -3.97
N LYS A 24 7.17 4.15 -4.14
CA LYS A 24 8.21 3.31 -3.54
C LYS A 24 9.33 4.19 -3.01
N ASP A 25 9.70 3.95 -1.76
CA ASP A 25 10.87 4.55 -1.15
C ASP A 25 12.03 3.55 -0.98
N GLY A 26 13.22 4.11 -0.82
CA GLY A 26 14.44 3.38 -0.52
C GLY A 26 15.36 4.21 0.36
N LEU A 27 16.01 3.53 1.31
CA LEU A 27 16.95 4.13 2.23
C LEU A 27 18.39 3.85 1.77
N GLY A 28 19.20 4.90 1.79
CA GLY A 28 20.63 4.79 1.69
C GLY A 28 21.23 4.33 3.01
N GLU A 29 22.26 3.49 2.92
CA GLU A 29 22.96 2.92 4.07
C GLU A 29 24.47 3.10 3.88
N ARG A 30 25.22 3.04 4.99
CA ARG A 30 26.69 3.17 4.91
C ARG A 30 27.28 2.09 4.00
N GLY A 31 27.99 2.52 2.96
CA GLY A 31 28.62 1.62 1.99
C GLY A 31 27.71 1.18 0.84
N LYS A 32 26.42 1.52 0.86
CA LYS A 32 25.50 1.30 -0.27
C LYS A 32 25.61 2.45 -1.27
N ARG A 33 25.75 2.14 -2.55
CA ARG A 33 25.81 3.16 -3.59
C ARG A 33 24.43 3.75 -3.85
N ALA A 34 24.38 5.03 -4.23
CA ALA A 34 23.11 5.70 -4.55
C ALA A 34 22.41 5.05 -5.76
N GLU A 35 23.18 4.55 -6.72
CA GLU A 35 22.67 3.85 -7.90
C GLU A 35 22.00 2.52 -7.55
N ASP A 36 22.49 1.82 -6.52
CA ASP A 36 21.87 0.58 -6.04
C ASP A 36 20.52 0.89 -5.36
N VAL A 37 20.45 1.94 -4.53
CA VAL A 37 19.19 2.42 -3.95
C VAL A 37 18.20 2.81 -5.05
N GLY A 38 18.64 3.58 -6.05
CA GLY A 38 17.81 3.98 -7.18
C GLY A 38 17.29 2.79 -8.00
N LYS A 39 18.15 1.79 -8.23
CA LYS A 39 17.77 0.56 -8.94
C LYS A 39 16.73 -0.24 -8.18
N GLU A 40 16.90 -0.42 -6.86
CA GLU A 40 15.92 -1.13 -6.03
C GLU A 40 14.55 -0.44 -6.04
N VAL A 41 14.54 0.88 -5.82
CA VAL A 41 13.30 1.67 -5.87
C VAL A 41 12.64 1.58 -7.24
N GLY A 42 13.42 1.74 -8.32
CA GLY A 42 12.90 1.69 -9.69
C GLY A 42 12.34 0.32 -10.07
N VAL A 43 13.00 -0.77 -9.67
CA VAL A 43 12.54 -2.14 -9.94
C VAL A 43 11.24 -2.43 -9.19
N GLU A 44 11.16 -2.07 -7.91
CA GLU A 44 9.96 -2.29 -7.10
C GLU A 44 8.78 -1.42 -7.58
N LEU A 45 9.00 -0.13 -7.86
CA LEU A 45 7.94 0.73 -8.42
C LEU A 45 7.47 0.19 -9.77
N LYS A 46 8.38 -0.29 -10.64
CA LYS A 46 8.01 -0.92 -11.89
C LYS A 46 7.17 -2.17 -11.68
N LYS A 47 7.47 -3.02 -10.69
CA LYS A 47 6.64 -4.18 -10.33
C LYS A 47 5.21 -3.73 -9.98
N SER A 48 5.06 -2.70 -9.15
CA SER A 48 3.74 -2.17 -8.77
C SER A 48 2.99 -1.62 -9.99
N ILE A 49 3.67 -0.90 -10.88
CA ILE A 49 3.08 -0.41 -12.14
C ILE A 49 2.63 -1.57 -13.04
N ASP A 50 3.50 -2.56 -13.25
CA ASP A 50 3.22 -3.70 -14.12
C ASP A 50 2.11 -4.62 -13.58
N SER A 51 1.81 -4.55 -12.27
CA SER A 51 0.70 -5.29 -11.64
C SER A 51 -0.68 -4.84 -12.13
N ASN A 52 -0.80 -3.62 -12.70
CA ASN A 52 -2.07 -2.97 -13.05
C ASN A 52 -3.07 -2.89 -11.89
N ALA A 53 -2.61 -3.00 -10.65
CA ALA A 53 -3.43 -2.79 -9.47
C ALA A 53 -3.61 -1.30 -9.17
N CYS A 54 -4.74 -0.95 -8.56
CA CYS A 54 -4.99 0.41 -8.07
C CYS A 54 -4.16 0.73 -6.83
N LEU A 55 -3.83 -0.27 -6.01
CA LEU A 55 -3.09 -0.08 -4.76
C LEU A 55 -1.84 -0.95 -4.73
N ASP A 56 -0.71 -0.37 -4.31
CA ASP A 56 0.48 -1.14 -3.99
C ASP A 56 0.28 -2.01 -2.74
N LYS A 57 1.20 -2.95 -2.51
CA LYS A 57 1.14 -3.89 -1.38
C LYS A 57 1.11 -3.24 0.00
N PHE A 58 1.63 -2.01 0.15
CA PHE A 58 1.65 -1.30 1.44
C PHE A 58 0.31 -0.59 1.67
N MET A 59 -0.24 0.07 0.66
CA MET A 59 -1.54 0.73 0.76
C MET A 59 -2.69 -0.28 0.85
N ALA A 60 -2.55 -1.44 0.20
CA ALA A 60 -3.49 -2.56 0.28
C ALA A 60 -3.81 -2.98 1.72
N ASP A 61 -2.81 -2.97 2.60
CA ASP A 61 -2.98 -3.32 4.01
C ASP A 61 -3.78 -2.25 4.78
N GLN A 62 -3.48 -0.98 4.53
CA GLN A 62 -4.02 0.16 5.27
C GLN A 62 -5.46 0.50 4.89
N ILE A 63 -5.84 0.32 3.61
CA ILE A 63 -7.16 0.73 3.12
C ILE A 63 -8.31 -0.12 3.68
N LEU A 64 -8.05 -1.37 4.09
CA LEU A 64 -9.06 -2.36 4.46
C LEU A 64 -9.97 -1.88 5.58
N VAL A 65 -9.40 -1.26 6.62
CA VAL A 65 -10.15 -0.75 7.76
C VAL A 65 -11.10 0.37 7.31
N PHE A 66 -10.61 1.29 6.48
CA PHE A 66 -11.44 2.37 5.96
C PHE A 66 -12.54 1.85 5.03
N ALA A 67 -12.22 0.87 4.18
CA ALA A 67 -13.20 0.22 3.30
C ALA A 67 -14.32 -0.48 4.09
N ALA A 68 -13.98 -1.12 5.21
CA ALA A 68 -14.95 -1.76 6.11
C ALA A 68 -15.79 -0.75 6.92
N LEU A 69 -15.24 0.43 7.24
CA LEU A 69 -15.97 1.50 7.94
C LEU A 69 -16.82 2.37 7.01
N ALA A 70 -16.45 2.46 5.73
CA ALA A 70 -17.11 3.30 4.75
C ALA A 70 -18.61 2.98 4.58
N ASN A 71 -19.36 3.96 4.11
CA ASN A 71 -20.75 3.75 3.73
C ASN A 71 -20.83 3.13 2.32
N GLY A 72 -21.61 2.05 2.16
CA GLY A 72 -21.83 1.41 0.87
C GLY A 72 -20.81 0.32 0.55
N ILE A 73 -20.49 0.17 -0.74
CA ILE A 73 -19.58 -0.87 -1.24
C ILE A 73 -18.26 -0.22 -1.66
N SER A 74 -17.17 -0.71 -1.08
CA SER A 74 -15.81 -0.39 -1.50
C SER A 74 -15.27 -1.53 -2.36
N GLU A 75 -14.64 -1.19 -3.48
CA GLU A 75 -14.09 -2.16 -4.43
C GLU A 75 -12.79 -1.62 -5.03
N PHE A 76 -11.72 -2.41 -5.00
CA PHE A 76 -10.40 -2.01 -5.48
C PHE A 76 -9.54 -3.24 -5.83
N THR A 77 -8.47 -3.02 -6.59
CA THR A 77 -7.45 -4.02 -6.89
C THR A 77 -6.16 -3.75 -6.13
N ILE A 78 -5.48 -4.80 -5.69
CA ILE A 78 -4.22 -4.74 -4.94
C ILE A 78 -3.12 -5.47 -5.70
N GLU A 79 -1.86 -5.08 -5.51
CA GLU A 79 -0.71 -5.75 -6.16
C GLU A 79 -0.62 -7.24 -5.81
N GLU A 80 -0.77 -7.56 -4.52
CA GLU A 80 -0.69 -8.93 -4.00
C GLU A 80 -1.39 -9.07 -2.65
N PHE A 81 -1.92 -10.27 -2.36
CA PHE A 81 -2.42 -10.63 -1.03
C PHE A 81 -1.26 -11.03 -0.13
N THR A 82 -0.79 -10.09 0.70
CA THR A 82 0.23 -10.36 1.71
C THR A 82 -0.39 -10.99 2.96
N GLU A 83 0.44 -11.59 3.82
CA GLU A 83 -0.02 -12.11 5.13
C GLU A 83 -0.64 -11.00 6.01
N HIS A 84 -0.16 -9.75 5.87
CA HIS A 84 -0.71 -8.58 6.55
C HIS A 84 -2.13 -8.26 6.07
N VAL A 85 -2.33 -8.20 4.74
CA VAL A 85 -3.66 -8.03 4.12
C VAL A 85 -4.63 -9.11 4.61
N GLU A 86 -4.22 -10.38 4.58
CA GLU A 86 -5.06 -11.50 5.02
C GLU A 86 -5.43 -11.39 6.52
N THR A 87 -4.46 -11.04 7.36
CA THR A 87 -4.69 -10.87 8.81
C THR A 87 -5.62 -9.68 9.09
N ASN A 88 -5.44 -8.57 8.37
CA ASN A 88 -6.28 -7.37 8.52
C ASN A 88 -7.71 -7.62 8.05
N ILE A 89 -7.89 -8.34 6.94
CA ILE A 89 -9.22 -8.78 6.51
C ILE A 89 -9.89 -9.59 7.61
N LEU A 90 -9.25 -10.66 8.11
CA LEU A 90 -9.82 -11.51 9.16
C LEU A 90 -10.14 -10.72 10.44
N THR A 91 -9.30 -9.74 10.77
CA THR A 91 -9.52 -8.86 11.93
C THR A 91 -10.74 -7.97 11.73
N CYS A 92 -10.88 -7.35 10.56
CA CYS A 92 -12.04 -6.52 10.22
C CYS A 92 -13.34 -7.35 10.21
N GLU A 93 -13.32 -8.55 9.60
CA GLU A 93 -14.46 -9.46 9.56
C GLU A 93 -14.93 -9.84 10.97
N LYS A 94 -14.00 -10.13 11.88
CA LYS A 94 -14.33 -10.50 13.27
C LYS A 94 -14.84 -9.33 14.12
N ILE A 95 -14.20 -8.16 14.01
CA ILE A 95 -14.50 -7.02 14.87
C ILE A 95 -15.73 -6.25 14.37
N LEU A 96 -15.84 -6.04 13.07
CA LEU A 96 -16.88 -5.20 12.46
C LEU A 96 -18.04 -6.02 11.86
N ASN A 97 -17.94 -7.36 11.88
CA ASN A 97 -18.94 -8.27 11.31
C ASN A 97 -19.26 -7.97 9.83
N VAL A 98 -18.21 -7.64 9.06
CA VAL A 98 -18.24 -7.48 7.60
C VAL A 98 -17.73 -8.75 6.90
N ASN A 99 -17.87 -8.83 5.58
CA ASN A 99 -17.31 -9.92 4.78
C ASN A 99 -16.54 -9.33 3.58
N PHE A 100 -15.28 -9.72 3.43
CA PHE A 100 -14.46 -9.32 2.29
C PHE A 100 -14.51 -10.41 1.21
N GLU A 101 -15.04 -10.04 0.05
CA GLU A 101 -14.98 -10.84 -1.17
C GLU A 101 -13.60 -10.67 -1.83
N ARG A 102 -12.99 -11.78 -2.26
CA ARG A 102 -11.65 -11.82 -2.85
C ARG A 102 -11.71 -12.63 -4.15
N MET A 103 -11.28 -12.03 -5.25
CA MET A 103 -11.24 -12.69 -6.55
C MET A 103 -10.03 -12.19 -7.33
N ASP A 104 -9.11 -13.08 -7.68
CA ASP A 104 -7.80 -12.75 -8.28
C ASP A 104 -7.04 -11.72 -7.43
N ASN A 105 -6.93 -10.47 -7.90
CA ASN A 105 -6.30 -9.35 -7.19
C ASN A 105 -7.31 -8.29 -6.72
N LYS A 106 -8.61 -8.60 -6.81
CA LYS A 106 -9.72 -7.70 -6.49
C LYS A 106 -10.25 -7.98 -5.07
N VAL A 107 -10.47 -6.90 -4.34
CA VAL A 107 -11.06 -6.90 -2.99
C VAL A 107 -12.34 -6.08 -3.01
N ARG A 108 -13.39 -6.61 -2.38
CA ARG A 108 -14.68 -5.93 -2.26
C ARG A 108 -15.27 -6.15 -0.88
N VAL A 109 -15.85 -5.10 -0.30
CA VAL A 109 -16.50 -5.17 1.01
C VAL A 109 -17.67 -4.19 1.05
N LYS A 110 -18.78 -4.61 1.67
CA LYS A 110 -19.85 -3.70 2.08
C LYS A 110 -19.52 -3.19 3.48
N GLY A 111 -19.17 -1.91 3.58
CA GLY A 111 -18.82 -1.30 4.84
C GLY A 111 -20.04 -1.05 5.74
N ILE A 112 -19.78 -0.83 7.03
CA ILE A 112 -20.82 -0.68 8.05
C ILE A 112 -21.47 0.71 8.05
N GLY A 113 -20.94 1.66 7.28
CA GLY A 113 -21.43 3.04 7.26
C GLY A 113 -21.24 3.74 8.61
N PHE A 114 -20.03 3.63 9.19
CA PHE A 114 -19.72 4.21 10.48
C PHE A 114 -19.89 5.74 10.44
N SER A 115 -20.69 6.27 11.38
CA SER A 115 -20.95 7.70 11.55
C SER A 115 -20.87 8.09 13.03
N PHE A 116 -20.38 9.29 13.32
CA PHE A 116 -20.28 9.87 14.67
C PHE A 116 -21.61 10.46 15.16
#